data_AF-A0A2V9V3H0-F1
#
_entry.id   AF-A0A2V9V3H0-F1
#
_cell.length_a   1.000
_cell.length_b   1.000
_cell.length_c   1.000
_cell.angle_alpha   90.00
_cell.angle_beta   90.00
_cell.angle_gamma   90.00
#
_symmetry.space_group_name_H-M   'P 1'
#
loop_
_entity.id
_entity.type
_entity.pdbx_description
1 polymer ?
#
loop_
_entity_poly.entity_id
_entity_poly.type
_entity_poly.pdbx_seq_one_letter_code
_entity_poly.pdbx_strand_id
1 'polypeptide(L)'
;MKCDEIKDLMLDVAAGAGEPTPALNEHLLGCADCTGKLEDMRKTMALLDDWQAPEPSPYFDTRLAARMREERAKPERVNWFSWFRMPVLAGALALVLMMAGGVSWFTRERNPSQIAGKNPTVPIVVIQPGTAVGDLQALDKNEDLYANFDLLDDLQVQPDVDADQETP
;
A
#
# COMPACT_ATOMS: atom_id res chain seq x y z
N MET A 1 4.01 13.77 26.34
CA MET A 1 3.19 12.55 26.20
C MET A 1 2.70 12.10 27.56
N LYS A 2 1.48 11.56 27.62
CA LYS A 2 0.91 10.95 28.83
C LYS A 2 1.35 9.50 28.94
N CYS A 3 1.34 8.95 30.16
CA CYS A 3 1.72 7.55 30.39
C CYS A 3 0.82 6.56 29.62
N ASP A 4 -0.46 6.88 29.43
CA ASP A 4 -1.39 6.00 28.70
C ASP A 4 -1.08 5.93 27.21
N GLU A 5 -0.73 7.05 26.58
CA GLU A 5 -0.39 7.14 25.15
C GLU A 5 0.84 6.31 24.79
N ILE A 6 1.74 6.12 25.76
CA ILE A 6 2.99 5.39 25.55
C ILE A 6 2.80 3.88 25.67
N LYS A 7 1.84 3.41 26.48
CA LYS A 7 1.63 1.97 26.71
C LYS A 7 1.38 1.21 25.42
N ASP A 8 0.66 1.83 24.48
CA ASP A 8 0.35 1.24 23.18
C ASP A 8 1.61 1.06 22.31
N LEU A 9 2.60 1.95 22.47
CA LEU A 9 3.87 1.92 21.74
C LEU A 9 4.95 1.08 22.41
N MET A 10 4.81 0.80 23.72
CA MET A 10 5.84 0.10 24.50
C MET A 10 6.08 -1.32 24.02
N LEU A 11 5.03 -2.04 23.60
CA LEU A 11 5.16 -3.44 23.21
C LEU A 11 5.98 -3.59 21.92
N ASP A 12 5.69 -2.78 20.90
CA ASP A 12 6.41 -2.82 19.63
C ASP A 12 7.88 -2.43 19.80
N VAL A 13 8.16 -1.42 20.64
CA VAL A 13 9.53 -1.01 20.99
C VAL A 13 10.25 -2.08 21.81
N ALA A 14 9.55 -2.81 22.68
CA ALA A 14 10.11 -3.91 23.46
C ALA A 14 10.41 -5.15 22.61
N ALA A 15 9.57 -5.44 21.62
CA ALA A 15 9.74 -6.53 20.67
C ALA A 15 10.71 -6.21 19.52
N GLY A 16 11.27 -5.00 19.46
CA GLY A 16 12.17 -4.55 18.39
C GLY A 16 11.48 -4.30 17.05
N ALA A 17 10.14 -4.29 17.02
CA ALA A 17 9.33 -4.04 15.84
C ALA A 17 9.05 -2.54 15.59
N GLY A 18 9.26 -1.69 16.60
CA GLY A 18 9.04 -0.24 16.52
C GLY A 18 10.27 0.59 16.87
N GLU A 19 10.49 1.69 16.15
CA GLU A 19 11.52 2.67 16.50
C GLU A 19 11.03 3.63 17.61
N PRO A 20 11.83 3.87 18.65
CA PRO A 20 11.43 4.77 19.73
C PRO A 20 11.43 6.22 19.25
N THR A 21 10.26 6.85 19.30
CA THR A 21 10.13 8.27 18.95
C THR A 21 10.88 9.17 19.94
N PRO A 22 11.32 10.38 19.54
CA PRO A 22 11.99 11.31 20.45
C PRO A 22 11.15 11.66 21.69
N ALA A 23 9.84 11.83 21.50
CA ALA A 23 8.89 12.14 22.58
C ALA A 23 8.71 10.97 23.57
N LEU A 24 8.79 9.72 23.08
CA LEU A 24 8.81 8.52 23.92
C LEU A 24 10.09 8.49 24.77
N ASN A 25 11.26 8.70 24.16
CA ASN A 25 12.53 8.70 24.88
C ASN A 25 12.59 9.80 25.96
N GLU A 26 12.10 11.00 25.65
CA GLU A 26 12.01 12.08 26.64
C GLU A 26 11.13 11.70 27.83
N HIS A 27 9.99 11.04 27.60
CA HIS A 27 9.13 10.57 28.67
C HIS A 27 9.78 9.46 29.50
N LEU A 28 10.47 8.50 28.88
CA LEU A 28 11.17 7.42 29.59
C LEU A 28 12.30 7.97 30.49
N LEU A 29 12.97 9.05 30.06
CA LEU A 29 13.96 9.73 30.91
C LEU A 29 13.32 10.42 32.13
N GLY A 30 12.06 10.86 32.01
CA GLY A 30 11.34 11.57 33.06
C GLY A 30 10.43 10.70 33.95
N CYS A 31 10.15 9.45 33.57
CA CYS A 31 9.16 8.60 34.24
C CYS A 31 9.73 7.21 34.56
N ALA A 32 10.08 6.99 35.83
CA ALA A 32 10.66 5.73 36.30
C ALA A 32 9.70 4.53 36.14
N ASP A 33 8.39 4.73 36.36
CA ASP A 33 7.39 3.66 36.23
C ASP A 33 7.29 3.14 34.80
N CYS A 34 7.35 4.03 33.81
CA CYS A 34 7.31 3.66 32.40
C CYS A 34 8.60 2.96 31.97
N THR A 35 9.75 3.42 32.45
CA THR A 35 11.04 2.78 32.16
C THR A 35 11.15 1.38 32.77
N GLY A 36 10.67 1.19 34.01
CA GLY A 36 10.61 -0.13 34.63
C GLY A 36 9.74 -1.11 33.85
N LYS A 37 8.52 -0.69 33.44
CA LYS A 37 7.63 -1.52 32.62
C LYS A 37 8.24 -1.91 31.27
N LEU A 38 8.92 -0.97 30.61
CA LEU A 38 9.58 -1.26 29.34
C LEU A 38 10.72 -2.26 29.52
N GLU A 39 11.47 -2.16 30.61
CA GLU A 39 12.53 -3.12 30.93
C GLU A 39 11.97 -4.52 31.23
N ASP A 40 10.85 -4.61 31.97
CA ASP A 40 10.17 -5.87 32.23
C ASP A 40 9.66 -6.52 30.94
N MET A 41 9.06 -5.73 30.03
CA MET A 41 8.66 -6.23 28.70
C MET A 41 9.87 -6.73 27.90
N ARG A 42 10.99 -6.01 27.89
CA ARG A 42 12.22 -6.45 27.22
C ARG A 42 12.76 -7.75 27.79
N LYS A 43 12.72 -7.92 29.12
CA LYS A 43 13.09 -9.19 29.77
C LYS A 43 12.18 -10.33 29.32
N THR A 44 10.87 -10.10 29.21
CA THR A 44 9.95 -11.13 28.70
C THR A 44 10.22 -11.48 27.24
N MET A 45 10.51 -10.50 26.38
CA MET A 45 10.86 -10.74 24.97
C MET A 45 12.17 -11.52 24.84
N ALA A 46 13.18 -11.19 25.65
CA ALA A 46 14.43 -11.96 25.68
C ALA A 46 14.21 -13.44 26.06
N LEU A 47 13.27 -13.73 26.97
CA LEU A 47 12.91 -15.11 27.30
C LEU A 47 12.17 -15.83 26.16
N LEU A 48 11.39 -15.10 25.36
CA LEU A 48 10.73 -15.63 24.17
C LEU A 48 11.73 -15.91 23.04
N ASP A 49 12.78 -15.09 22.92
CA ASP A 49 13.84 -15.29 21.93
C ASP A 49 14.66 -16.57 22.18
N ASP A 50 14.76 -17.02 23.44
CA ASP A 50 15.40 -18.28 23.81
C ASP A 50 14.59 -19.52 23.37
N TRP A 51 13.33 -19.33 22.96
CA TRP A 51 12.49 -20.45 22.52
C TRP A 51 12.97 -20.99 21.17
N GLN A 52 13.44 -22.24 21.17
CA GLN A 52 13.67 -23.00 19.94
C GLN A 52 12.36 -23.49 19.33
N ALA A 53 12.05 -22.98 18.13
CA ALA A 53 10.94 -23.46 17.33
C ALA A 53 11.15 -24.94 16.95
N PRO A 54 10.13 -25.80 17.14
CA PRO A 54 10.21 -27.20 16.70
C PRO A 54 10.28 -27.29 15.17
N GLU A 55 10.91 -28.36 14.66
CA GLU A 55 10.96 -28.60 13.22
C GLU A 55 9.52 -28.75 12.66
N PRO A 56 9.18 -28.03 11.56
CA PRO A 56 7.88 -28.17 10.94
C PRO A 56 7.66 -29.60 10.44
N SER A 57 6.40 -30.04 10.39
CA SER A 57 6.09 -31.39 9.89
C SER A 57 6.60 -31.57 8.44
N PRO A 58 7.04 -32.77 8.02
CA PRO A 58 7.56 -33.00 6.67
C PRO A 58 6.63 -32.62 5.50
N TYR A 59 5.31 -32.50 5.77
CA TYR A 59 4.30 -32.14 4.78
C TYR A 59 3.76 -30.71 4.95
N PHE A 60 4.36 -29.90 5.82
CA PHE A 60 3.92 -28.54 6.08
C PHE A 60 4.00 -27.68 4.82
N ASP A 61 5.16 -27.66 4.16
CA ASP A 61 5.41 -26.82 2.99
C ASP A 61 4.50 -27.21 1.81
N THR A 62 4.28 -28.52 1.60
CA THR A 62 3.43 -28.99 0.51
C THR A 62 1.97 -28.60 0.73
N ARG A 63 1.48 -28.71 1.98
CA ARG A 63 0.13 -28.29 2.35
C ARG A 63 -0.02 -26.77 2.28
N LEU A 64 0.96 -26.02 2.77
CA LEU A 64 0.96 -24.55 2.71
C LEU A 64 0.96 -24.07 1.26
N ALA A 65 1.83 -24.62 0.41
CA ALA A 65 1.88 -24.29 -1.00
C ALA A 65 0.59 -24.64 -1.75
N ALA A 66 -0.09 -25.73 -1.36
CA ALA A 66 -1.41 -26.06 -1.90
C ALA A 66 -2.45 -25.01 -1.50
N ARG A 67 -2.53 -24.64 -0.21
CA ARG A 67 -3.45 -23.59 0.28
C ARG A 67 -3.19 -22.23 -0.35
N MET A 68 -1.92 -21.84 -0.50
CA MET A 68 -1.55 -20.58 -1.15
C MET A 68 -1.99 -20.53 -2.62
N ARG A 69 -1.90 -21.66 -3.34
CA ARG A 69 -2.40 -21.76 -4.71
C ARG A 69 -3.92 -21.72 -4.76
N GLU A 70 -4.61 -22.38 -3.83
CA GLU A 70 -6.06 -22.32 -3.71
C GLU A 70 -6.54 -20.88 -3.48
N GLU A 71 -5.93 -20.14 -2.54
CA GLU A 71 -6.29 -18.74 -2.27
C GLU A 71 -5.99 -17.81 -3.45
N ARG A 72 -4.86 -18.00 -4.14
CA ARG A 72 -4.54 -17.22 -5.36
C ARG A 72 -5.42 -17.57 -6.55
N ALA A 73 -5.91 -18.80 -6.61
CA ALA A 73 -6.80 -19.28 -7.67
C ALA A 73 -8.27 -18.98 -7.39
N LYS A 74 -8.64 -18.62 -6.15
CA LYS A 74 -9.95 -18.03 -5.90
C LYS A 74 -10.02 -16.76 -6.74
N PRO A 75 -11.04 -16.62 -7.61
CA PRO A 75 -11.22 -15.36 -8.31
C PRO A 75 -11.32 -14.27 -7.24
N GLU A 76 -10.47 -13.25 -7.34
CA GLU A 76 -10.70 -12.00 -6.61
C GLU A 76 -12.16 -11.67 -6.81
N ARG A 77 -12.91 -11.58 -5.69
CA ARG A 77 -14.37 -11.47 -5.70
C ARG A 77 -14.70 -10.44 -6.77
N VAL A 78 -15.27 -10.91 -7.88
CA VAL A 78 -15.36 -10.12 -9.11
C VAL A 78 -16.09 -8.84 -8.73
N ASN A 79 -15.34 -7.76 -8.54
CA ASN A 79 -15.90 -6.54 -8.02
C ASN A 79 -16.75 -6.01 -9.17
N TRP A 80 -18.07 -6.08 -9.06
CA TRP A 80 -19.00 -5.65 -10.11
C TRP A 80 -18.65 -4.26 -10.69
N PHE A 81 -18.01 -3.42 -9.87
CA PHE A 81 -17.47 -2.12 -10.27
C PHE A 81 -16.31 -2.15 -11.29
N SER A 82 -15.50 -3.21 -11.35
CA SER A 82 -14.43 -3.33 -12.36
C SER A 82 -14.99 -3.46 -13.78
N TRP A 83 -16.18 -4.04 -13.93
CA TRP A 83 -16.88 -4.15 -15.21
C TRP A 83 -17.28 -2.77 -15.76
N PHE A 84 -17.59 -1.80 -14.88
CA PHE A 84 -17.91 -0.42 -15.27
C PHE A 84 -16.67 0.47 -15.49
N ARG A 85 -15.52 0.16 -14.86
CA ARG A 85 -14.31 1.00 -14.99
C ARG A 85 -13.65 0.94 -16.37
N MET A 86 -13.65 -0.23 -17.01
CA MET A 86 -13.09 -0.41 -18.36
C MET A 86 -13.77 0.45 -19.44
N PRO A 87 -15.12 0.48 -19.58
CA PRO A 87 -15.78 1.31 -20.58
C PRO A 87 -15.64 2.81 -20.30
N VAL A 88 -15.56 3.23 -19.03
CA VAL A 88 -15.39 4.65 -18.67
C VAL A 88 -14.02 5.19 -19.07
N LEU A 89 -12.94 4.43 -18.83
CA LEU A 89 -11.59 4.82 -19.25
C LEU A 89 -11.47 4.92 -20.78
N ALA A 90 -12.04 3.96 -21.52
CA ALA A 90 -12.07 4.00 -22.97
C ALA A 90 -12.85 5.23 -23.51
N GLY A 91 -13.98 5.56 -22.88
CA GLY A 91 -14.77 6.74 -23.21
C GLY A 91 -14.04 8.06 -22.94
N ALA A 92 -13.36 8.17 -21.80
CA ALA A 92 -12.56 9.35 -21.45
C ALA A 92 -11.40 9.56 -22.43
N LEU A 93 -10.69 8.49 -22.82
CA LEU A 93 -9.58 8.56 -23.77
C LEU A 93 -10.08 8.98 -25.16
N ALA A 94 -11.21 8.45 -25.61
CA ALA A 94 -11.85 8.85 -26.86
C ALA A 94 -12.27 10.33 -26.85
N LEU A 95 -12.83 10.84 -25.75
CA LEU A 95 -13.18 12.26 -25.60
C LEU A 95 -11.95 13.16 -25.62
N VAL A 96 -10.86 12.77 -24.96
CA VAL A 96 -9.59 13.53 -24.98
C VAL A 96 -9.02 13.58 -26.40
N LEU A 97 -9.00 12.46 -27.13
CA LEU A 97 -8.54 12.44 -28.52
C LEU A 97 -9.46 13.25 -29.44
N MET A 98 -10.77 13.24 -29.20
CA MET A 98 -11.73 14.03 -29.97
C MET A 98 -11.59 15.53 -29.69
N MET A 99 -11.33 15.93 -28.44
CA MET A 99 -11.01 17.32 -28.10
C MET A 99 -9.67 17.75 -28.69
N ALA A 100 -8.62 16.93 -28.60
CA ALA A 100 -7.32 17.24 -29.19
C ALA A 100 -7.40 17.35 -30.73
N GLY A 101 -8.13 16.45 -31.38
CA GLY A 101 -8.40 16.47 -32.82
C GLY A 101 -9.24 17.68 -33.25
N GLY A 102 -10.33 17.98 -32.52
CA GLY A 102 -11.21 19.12 -32.76
C GLY A 102 -10.52 20.47 -32.59
N VAL A 103 -9.68 20.61 -31.56
CA VAL A 103 -8.86 21.82 -31.35
C VAL A 103 -7.86 21.99 -32.49
N SER A 104 -7.20 20.91 -32.94
CA SER A 104 -6.22 20.99 -34.04
C SER A 104 -6.82 21.45 -35.37
N TRP A 105 -8.08 21.07 -35.64
CA TRP A 105 -8.85 21.54 -36.79
C TRP A 105 -9.30 22.99 -36.64
N PHE A 106 -9.83 23.37 -35.47
CA PHE A 106 -10.29 24.74 -35.21
C PHE A 106 -9.15 25.77 -35.16
N THR A 107 -7.94 25.39 -34.73
CA THR A 107 -6.78 26.29 -34.73
C THR A 107 -6.11 26.39 -36.10
N ARG A 108 -6.35 25.45 -37.02
CA ARG A 108 -5.75 25.42 -38.36
C ARG A 108 -6.37 26.42 -39.34
N GLU A 109 -7.58 26.91 -39.07
CA GLU A 109 -8.25 27.96 -39.86
C GLU A 109 -7.96 29.38 -39.36
N ARG A 110 -7.24 29.56 -38.25
CA ARG A 110 -6.76 30.88 -37.77
C ARG A 110 -5.26 31.03 -38.03
N ASN A 111 -4.93 31.60 -39.19
CA ASN A 111 -3.67 32.24 -39.58
C ASN A 111 -2.41 31.33 -39.73
N PRO A 112 -1.85 31.21 -40.95
CA PRO A 112 -0.52 30.68 -41.16
C PRO A 112 0.50 31.83 -41.10
N SER A 113 0.94 32.22 -39.91
CA SER A 113 2.13 33.07 -39.81
C SER A 113 2.72 33.08 -38.40
N GLN A 114 3.90 32.47 -38.32
CA GLN A 114 4.90 32.63 -37.26
C GLN A 114 4.51 31.92 -35.96
N ILE A 115 5.32 31.01 -35.44
CA ILE A 115 6.44 31.38 -34.56
C ILE A 115 7.53 30.30 -34.64
N ALA A 116 8.72 30.73 -35.03
CA ALA A 116 9.97 30.11 -34.64
C ALA A 116 10.06 30.11 -33.11
N GLY A 117 10.12 28.94 -32.49
CA GLY A 117 10.20 28.81 -31.04
C GLY A 117 10.73 27.45 -30.63
N LYS A 118 12.05 27.40 -30.38
CA LYS A 118 12.78 26.44 -29.53
C LYS A 118 12.18 25.03 -29.45
N ASN A 119 12.77 24.08 -30.16
CA ASN A 119 12.69 22.67 -29.81
C ASN A 119 13.28 22.48 -28.40
N PRO A 120 12.53 22.05 -27.37
CA PRO A 120 13.17 21.30 -26.30
C PRO A 120 13.42 19.91 -26.87
N THR A 121 14.70 19.59 -27.06
CA THR A 121 15.12 18.20 -27.24
C THR A 121 14.71 17.44 -25.98
N VAL A 122 13.56 16.77 -26.02
CA VAL A 122 13.20 15.77 -25.02
C VAL A 122 14.03 14.54 -25.36
N PRO A 123 14.96 14.08 -24.50
CA PRO A 123 15.59 12.79 -24.72
C PRO A 123 14.50 11.72 -24.55
N ILE A 124 14.15 11.07 -25.65
CA ILE A 124 13.31 9.87 -25.64
C ILE A 124 14.16 8.77 -25.00
N VAL A 125 14.00 8.56 -23.69
CA VAL A 125 14.47 7.34 -23.03
C VAL A 125 13.46 6.25 -23.36
N VAL A 126 13.85 5.34 -24.25
CA VAL A 126 13.10 4.12 -24.53
C VAL A 126 13.24 3.23 -23.30
N ILE A 127 12.20 3.16 -22.48
CA ILE A 127 12.12 2.22 -21.36
C ILE A 127 11.83 0.85 -21.99
N GLN A 128 12.87 0.02 -22.14
CA GLN A 128 12.68 -1.39 -22.41
C GLN A 128 12.44 -2.12 -21.08
N PRO A 129 11.24 -2.70 -20.85
CA PRO A 129 10.98 -3.50 -19.66
C PRO A 129 11.85 -4.76 -19.67
N GLY A 130 12.34 -5.17 -18.50
CA GLY A 130 13.22 -6.34 -18.35
C GLY A 130 14.71 -6.04 -18.20
N THR A 131 15.08 -4.78 -17.95
CA THR A 131 16.43 -4.41 -17.49
C THR A 131 16.34 -3.81 -16.10
N ALA A 132 17.32 -4.06 -15.23
CA ALA A 132 17.29 -3.61 -13.84
C ALA A 132 17.08 -2.08 -13.69
N VAL A 133 17.60 -1.28 -14.63
CA VAL A 133 17.41 0.19 -14.62
C VAL A 133 16.01 0.57 -15.14
N GLY A 134 15.47 -0.16 -16.12
CA GLY A 134 14.12 0.05 -16.64
C GLY A 134 13.03 -0.30 -15.62
N ASP A 135 13.23 -1.37 -14.85
CA ASP A 135 12.29 -1.80 -13.81
C ASP A 135 12.26 -0.81 -12.65
N LEU A 136 13.42 -0.28 -12.24
CA LEU A 136 13.49 0.78 -11.23
C LEU A 136 12.82 2.07 -11.71
N GLN A 137 13.03 2.45 -12.97
CA GLN A 137 12.40 3.64 -13.54
C GLN A 137 10.89 3.46 -13.77
N ALA A 138 10.42 2.22 -13.94
CA ALA A 138 9.00 1.90 -13.96
C ALA A 138 8.40 1.94 -12.55
N LEU A 139 9.09 1.42 -11.53
CA LEU A 139 8.64 1.46 -10.13
C LEU A 139 8.55 2.90 -9.60
N ASP A 140 9.56 3.73 -9.88
CA ASP A 140 9.61 5.16 -9.51
C ASP A 140 8.42 5.95 -10.08
N LYS A 141 8.02 5.65 -11.33
CA LYS A 141 6.88 6.30 -11.98
C LYS A 141 5.50 5.77 -11.56
N ASN A 142 5.44 4.67 -10.82
CA ASN A 142 4.19 4.11 -10.29
C ASN A 142 3.91 4.57 -8.85
N GLU A 143 4.60 5.59 -8.35
CA GLU A 143 4.41 6.19 -7.03
C GLU A 143 2.94 6.62 -6.77
N ASP A 144 2.21 7.02 -7.82
CA ASP A 144 0.78 7.35 -7.78
C ASP A 144 -0.13 6.18 -7.33
N LEU A 145 0.32 4.92 -7.43
CA LEU A 145 -0.42 3.76 -6.91
C LEU A 145 -0.38 3.67 -5.39
N TYR A 146 0.69 4.17 -4.75
CA TYR A 146 0.83 4.16 -3.29
C TYR A 146 0.12 5.36 -2.62
N ALA A 147 -0.20 6.41 -3.37
CA ALA A 147 -0.92 7.57 -2.84
C ALA A 147 -2.43 7.33 -2.61
N ASN A 148 -3.00 6.23 -3.12
CA ASN A 148 -4.43 5.89 -2.94
C ASN A 148 -4.70 5.12 -1.62
N PHE A 149 -4.09 5.54 -0.51
CA PHE A 149 -4.38 4.98 0.81
C PHE A 149 -5.76 5.38 1.34
N ASP A 150 -6.31 6.51 0.87
CA ASP A 150 -7.67 6.98 1.20
C ASP A 150 -8.79 6.00 0.82
N LEU A 151 -8.52 5.06 -0.10
CA LEU A 151 -9.49 4.04 -0.52
C LEU A 151 -9.60 2.84 0.44
N LEU A 152 -8.67 2.70 1.39
CA LEU A 152 -8.75 1.65 2.42
C LEU A 152 -9.55 2.06 3.65
N ASP A 153 -9.76 3.37 3.87
CA ASP A 153 -10.48 3.87 5.05
C ASP A 153 -12.02 3.69 4.90
N ASP A 154 -12.52 3.74 3.67
CA ASP A 154 -13.94 3.54 3.33
C ASP A 154 -14.45 2.09 3.48
N LEU A 155 -13.60 1.14 3.90
CA LEU A 155 -13.96 -0.26 4.13
C LEU A 155 -14.16 -0.63 5.61
N GLN A 156 -13.91 0.29 6.54
CA GLN A 156 -14.28 0.11 7.93
C GLN A 156 -15.59 0.85 8.21
N VAL A 157 -16.71 0.12 8.14
CA VAL A 157 -17.93 0.25 8.96
C VAL A 157 -19.05 -0.51 8.24
N GLN A 158 -19.20 -1.79 8.58
CA GLN A 158 -20.53 -2.36 8.82
C GLN A 158 -20.41 -3.27 10.04
N PRO A 159 -20.75 -2.78 11.24
CA PRO A 159 -21.20 -3.65 12.30
C PRO A 159 -22.63 -4.05 11.94
N ASP A 160 -22.94 -5.35 11.93
CA ASP A 160 -24.22 -5.79 12.46
C ASP A 160 -24.13 -7.28 12.81
N VAL A 161 -24.19 -7.45 14.12
CA VAL A 161 -24.49 -8.67 14.85
C VAL A 161 -25.99 -8.90 14.68
N ASP A 162 -26.39 -10.09 14.25
CA ASP A 162 -27.59 -10.72 14.80
C ASP A 162 -27.44 -12.25 14.69
N ALA A 163 -27.24 -12.84 15.86
CA ALA A 163 -27.51 -14.23 16.13
C ALA A 163 -29.04 -14.44 16.15
N ASP A 164 -29.42 -15.72 16.07
CA ASP A 164 -30.75 -16.28 16.31
C ASP A 164 -31.70 -16.34 15.10
N GLN A 165 -31.82 -17.52 14.49
CA GLN A 165 -33.09 -18.27 14.59
C GLN A 165 -33.02 -19.72 14.07
N GLU A 166 -33.67 -20.58 14.84
CA GLU A 166 -33.79 -22.03 14.76
C GLU A 166 -34.33 -22.63 13.45
N THR A 167 -33.86 -23.84 13.19
CA THR A 167 -34.44 -24.91 12.36
C THR A 167 -35.90 -25.22 12.70
N PRO A 168 -36.64 -25.78 11.73
CA PRO A 168 -37.05 -27.19 11.88
C PRO A 168 -36.61 -28.10 10.73
#